data_AF-A0A1V0UPV3-F1
#
_entry.id   AF-A0A1V0UPV3-F1
#
_cell.length_a   1.000
_cell.length_b   1.000
_cell.length_c   1.000
_cell.angle_alpha   90.00
_cell.angle_beta   90.00
_cell.angle_gamma   90.00
#
_symmetry.space_group_name_H-M   'P 1'
#
loop_
_entity.id
_entity.type
_entity.pdbx_description
1 polymer ?
#
loop_
_entity_poly.entity_id
_entity_poly.type
_entity_poly.pdbx_seq_one_letter_code
_entity_poly.pdbx_strand_id
1 'polypeptide(L)'
;MEKIIRLWKWYNPDRVDGWDPGEGYSIKKPDVKGVKFEEPQDYVLPDGYQIIEFDGCLEVFDSSGKHCSIVQLKDGPALISRHEYAELKRSA
;
A
#
# COMPACT_ATOMS: atom_id res chain seq x y z
N MET A 1 -5.83 -20.76 -4.11
CA MET A 1 -4.43 -20.77 -4.59
C MET A 1 -3.87 -19.45 -4.15
N GLU A 2 -2.96 -19.45 -3.19
CA GLU A 2 -2.49 -18.21 -2.56
C GLU A 2 -1.74 -17.36 -3.59
N LYS A 3 -2.09 -16.07 -3.70
CA LYS A 3 -1.45 -15.15 -4.63
C LYS A 3 -0.37 -14.37 -3.90
N ILE A 4 0.90 -14.64 -4.19
CA ILE A 4 2.04 -13.92 -3.61
C ILE A 4 2.36 -12.70 -4.48
N ILE A 5 2.53 -11.55 -3.86
CA ILE A 5 2.93 -10.29 -4.49
C ILE A 5 4.14 -9.71 -3.79
N ARG A 6 4.86 -8.81 -4.48
CA ARG A 6 6.00 -8.09 -3.90
C ARG A 6 5.60 -6.70 -3.47
N LEU A 7 5.89 -6.36 -2.22
CA LEU A 7 5.63 -5.05 -1.64
C LEU A 7 6.93 -4.31 -1.40
N TRP A 8 7.03 -3.11 -1.95
CA TRP A 8 8.10 -2.15 -1.70
C TRP A 8 7.68 -1.26 -0.54
N LYS A 9 8.37 -1.38 0.60
CA LYS A 9 8.20 -0.41 1.68
C LYS A 9 8.81 0.91 1.26
N TRP A 10 8.10 2.00 1.49
CA TRP A 10 8.56 3.33 1.18
C TRP A 10 8.44 4.26 2.37
N TYR A 11 9.31 5.27 2.38
CA TYR A 11 9.35 6.32 3.39
C TYR A 11 9.46 7.67 2.69
N ASN A 12 8.70 8.65 3.16
CA ASN A 12 8.68 10.01 2.65
C ASN A 12 9.23 11.00 3.71
N PRO A 13 10.52 10.92 4.07
CA PRO A 13 11.11 11.82 5.08
C PRO A 13 11.09 13.29 4.63
N ASP A 14 11.16 13.51 3.32
CA ASP A 14 11.27 14.84 2.71
C ASP A 14 9.89 15.48 2.44
N ARG A 15 8.79 14.79 2.82
CA ARG A 15 7.40 15.25 2.63
C ARG A 15 7.11 15.68 1.19
N VAL A 16 7.55 14.87 0.24
CA VAL A 16 7.27 15.07 -1.19
C VAL A 16 5.75 15.16 -1.39
N ASP A 17 5.31 16.22 -2.08
CA ASP A 17 3.90 16.46 -2.36
C ASP A 17 3.27 15.30 -3.15
N GLY A 18 2.01 14.98 -2.81
CA GLY A 18 1.29 13.83 -3.38
C GLY A 18 1.57 12.48 -2.70
N TRP A 19 2.45 12.47 -1.70
CA TRP A 19 2.71 11.30 -0.85
C TRP A 19 2.34 11.61 0.61
N ASP A 20 1.90 10.59 1.34
CA ASP A 20 1.64 10.74 2.76
C ASP A 20 2.94 11.08 3.52
N PRO A 21 2.88 11.97 4.53
CA PRO A 21 4.02 12.22 5.41
C PRO A 21 4.18 11.03 6.35
N GLY A 22 5.09 10.11 6.01
CA GLY A 22 5.30 8.89 6.79
C GLY A 22 5.90 7.76 5.95
N GLU A 23 5.34 6.57 6.12
CA GLU A 23 5.74 5.35 5.44
C GLU A 23 4.52 4.58 4.94
N GLY A 24 4.74 3.66 4.00
CA GLY A 24 3.71 2.77 3.51
C GLY A 24 4.27 1.73 2.56
N TYR A 25 3.39 1.16 1.74
CA TYR A 25 3.76 0.12 0.78
C TYR A 25 3.27 0.44 -0.63
N SER A 26 3.99 -0.07 -1.62
CA SER A 26 3.60 -0.06 -3.03
C SER A 26 3.85 -1.42 -3.65
N ILE A 27 2.97 -1.88 -4.54
CA ILE A 27 3.13 -3.18 -5.23
C ILE A 27 4.18 -3.09 -6.34
N LYS A 28 4.40 -1.89 -6.88
CA LYS A 28 5.41 -1.60 -7.91
C LYS A 28 6.35 -0.55 -7.37
N LYS A 29 7.66 -0.70 -7.62
CA LYS A 29 8.65 0.33 -7.29
C LYS A 29 8.37 1.59 -8.13
N PRO A 30 7.89 2.68 -7.53
CA PRO A 30 7.79 3.98 -8.18
C PRO A 30 9.19 4.58 -8.34
N ASP A 31 9.41 5.35 -9.40
CA ASP A 31 10.63 6.16 -9.59
C ASP A 31 10.35 7.59 -9.14
N VAL A 32 10.39 7.82 -7.83
CA VAL A 32 10.06 9.12 -7.21
C VAL A 32 11.26 9.62 -6.40
N LYS A 33 11.80 10.77 -6.81
CA LYS A 33 12.90 11.44 -6.09
C LYS A 33 12.40 11.96 -4.74
N GLY A 34 13.16 11.69 -3.67
CA GLY A 34 12.83 12.11 -2.30
C GLY A 34 12.01 11.08 -1.51
N VAL A 35 11.47 10.06 -2.17
CA VAL A 35 10.88 8.90 -1.51
C VAL A 35 11.91 7.77 -1.47
N LYS A 36 12.18 7.24 -0.28
CA LYS A 36 13.12 6.14 -0.08
C LYS A 36 12.37 4.82 -0.15
N PHE A 37 12.95 3.83 -0.80
CA PHE A 37 12.37 2.49 -0.92
C PHE A 37 13.33 1.46 -0.31
N GLU A 38 12.79 0.53 0.47
CA GLU A 38 13.50 -0.67 0.92
C GLU A 38 13.37 -1.80 -0.10
N GLU A 39 14.14 -2.87 0.12
CA GLU A 39 14.02 -4.10 -0.67
C GLU A 39 12.61 -4.68 -0.57
N PRO A 40 12.09 -5.26 -1.67
CA PRO A 40 10.73 -5.77 -1.67
C PRO A 40 10.62 -7.01 -0.80
N GLN A 41 9.52 -7.11 -0.07
CA GLN A 41 9.14 -8.31 0.67
C GLN A 41 7.98 -9.03 -0.01
N ASP A 42 7.96 -10.35 0.10
CA ASP A 42 6.83 -11.15 -0.36
C ASP A 42 5.64 -10.96 0.60
N TYR A 43 4.45 -10.85 0.03
CA TYR A 43 3.20 -10.69 0.75
C TYR A 43 2.15 -11.64 0.18
N VAL A 44 1.49 -12.38 1.06
CA VAL A 44 0.38 -13.25 0.68
C VAL A 44 -0.88 -12.40 0.57
N LEU A 45 -1.34 -12.18 -0.66
CA LEU A 45 -2.58 -11.49 -0.91
C LEU A 45 -3.75 -12.37 -0.44
N PRO A 46 -4.65 -11.89 0.43
CA PRO A 46 -5.78 -12.69 0.89
C PRO A 46 -6.71 -13.09 -0.25
N ASP A 47 -7.38 -14.22 -0.07
CA ASP A 47 -8.31 -14.74 -1.08
C ASP A 47 -9.44 -13.74 -1.39
N GLY A 48 -9.80 -13.65 -2.67
CA GLY A 48 -10.83 -12.75 -3.17
C GLY A 48 -10.38 -11.31 -3.43
N TYR A 49 -9.17 -10.93 -3.01
CA TYR A 49 -8.62 -9.63 -3.36
C TYR A 49 -8.10 -9.60 -4.80
N GLN A 50 -8.25 -8.46 -5.44
CA GLN A 50 -7.85 -8.21 -6.82
C GLN A 50 -6.85 -7.07 -6.90
N ILE A 51 -5.97 -7.13 -7.90
CA ILE A 51 -5.03 -6.05 -8.21
C ILE A 51 -5.38 -5.55 -9.59
N ILE A 52 -5.57 -4.25 -9.72
CA ILE A 52 -5.96 -3.60 -10.95
C ILE A 52 -4.99 -2.44 -11.22
N GLU A 53 -4.56 -2.28 -12.46
CA GLU A 53 -3.72 -1.16 -12.86
C GLU A 53 -4.59 0.05 -13.23
N PHE A 54 -4.37 1.18 -12.58
CA PHE A 54 -5.00 2.46 -12.85
C PHE A 54 -3.92 3.53 -13.01
N ASP A 55 -3.89 4.17 -14.18
CA ASP A 55 -2.95 5.26 -14.50
C ASP A 55 -1.47 4.91 -14.19
N GLY A 56 -1.07 3.66 -14.49
CA GLY A 56 0.29 3.15 -14.25
C GLY A 56 0.61 2.73 -12.80
N CYS A 57 -0.37 2.85 -11.89
CA CYS A 57 -0.31 2.43 -10.50
C CYS A 57 -1.10 1.14 -10.27
N LEU A 58 -0.56 0.23 -9.46
CA LEU A 58 -1.25 -1.00 -9.08
C LEU A 58 -2.04 -0.76 -7.79
N GLU A 59 -3.36 -0.91 -7.87
CA GLU A 59 -4.30 -0.72 -6.77
C GLU A 59 -4.94 -2.04 -6.35
N VAL A 60 -5.34 -2.15 -5.08
CA VAL A 60 -5.91 -3.37 -4.50
C VAL A 60 -7.38 -3.17 -4.18
N PHE A 61 -8.20 -4.15 -4.54
CA PHE A 61 -9.62 -4.18 -4.22
C PHE A 61 -9.96 -5.46 -3.46
N ASP A 62 -10.83 -5.36 -2.45
CA ASP A 62 -11.35 -6.54 -1.75
C ASP A 62 -12.37 -7.30 -2.59
N SER A 63 -12.84 -8.45 -2.08
CA SER A 63 -13.82 -9.30 -2.75
C SER A 63 -15.20 -8.63 -2.95
N SER A 64 -15.47 -7.52 -2.27
CA SER A 64 -16.68 -6.70 -2.44
C SER A 64 -16.50 -5.55 -3.43
N GLY A 65 -15.30 -5.40 -4.02
CA GLY A 65 -14.97 -4.34 -4.96
C GLY A 65 -14.59 -3.02 -4.30
N LYS A 66 -14.31 -3.00 -2.98
CA LYS A 66 -13.87 -1.78 -2.30
C LYS A 66 -12.37 -1.62 -2.41
N HIS A 67 -11.94 -0.38 -2.56
CA HIS A 67 -10.54 -0.02 -2.66
C HIS A 67 -9.83 -0.11 -1.29
N CYS A 68 -8.70 -0.83 -1.26
CA CYS A 68 -7.84 -1.01 -0.10
C CYS A 68 -6.52 -0.24 -0.23
N SER A 69 -5.96 0.16 0.90
CA SER A 69 -4.57 0.62 1.03
C SER A 69 -3.75 -0.45 1.75
N ILE A 70 -2.47 -0.55 1.37
CA ILE A 70 -1.51 -1.38 2.10
C ILE A 70 -0.75 -0.47 3.05
N VAL A 71 -0.88 -0.71 4.35
CA VAL A 71 -0.37 0.16 5.41
C VAL A 71 0.58 -0.61 6.32
N GLN A 72 1.49 0.08 6.98
CA GLN A 72 2.31 -0.52 8.03
C GLN A 72 1.51 -0.58 9.34
N LEU A 73 1.29 -1.78 9.86
CA LEU A 73 0.86 -2.02 11.24
C LEU A 73 2.02 -2.56 12.09
N LYS A 74 1.81 -2.70 13.40
CA LYS A 74 2.82 -3.23 14.33
C LYS A 74 3.36 -4.61 13.91
N ASP A 75 2.49 -5.46 13.38
CA ASP A 75 2.80 -6.85 13.01
C ASP A 75 3.19 -7.00 11.53
N GLY A 76 3.30 -5.90 10.77
CA GLY A 76 3.68 -5.91 9.36
C GLY A 76 2.71 -5.19 8.43
N PRO A 77 2.85 -5.36 7.10
CA PRO A 77 1.93 -4.80 6.12
C PRO A 77 0.53 -5.41 6.27
N ALA A 78 -0.49 -4.57 6.21
CA ALA A 78 -1.89 -5.00 6.20
C ALA A 78 -2.70 -4.26 5.15
N LEU A 79 -3.73 -4.93 4.61
CA LEU A 79 -4.73 -4.32 3.75
C LEU A 79 -5.87 -3.78 4.61
N ILE A 80 -6.19 -2.51 4.43
CA ILE A 80 -7.32 -1.84 5.08
C ILE A 80 -8.12 -1.13 4.01
N SER A 81 -9.45 -1.10 4.11
CA SER A 81 -10.24 -0.30 3.16
C SER A 81 -9.85 1.18 3.27
N ARG A 82 -9.78 1.89 2.13
CA ARG A 82 -9.38 3.31 2.14
C ARG A 82 -10.27 4.18 3.02
N HIS A 83 -11.54 3.81 3.17
CA HIS A 83 -12.48 4.50 4.05
C HIS A 83 -12.06 4.37 5.52
N GLU A 84 -11.88 3.13 5.99
CA GLU A 84 -11.44 2.86 7.36
C GLU A 84 -10.05 3.48 7.64
N TYR A 85 -9.15 3.47 6.66
CA TYR A 85 -7.84 4.10 6.81
C TYR A 85 -7.93 5.62 7.01
N ALA A 86 -8.83 6.29 6.29
CA ALA A 86 -9.08 7.72 6.48
C ALA A 86 -9.65 8.03 7.87
N GLU A 87 -10.50 7.15 8.41
CA GLU A 87 -11.03 7.27 9.78
C GLU A 87 -9.94 7.05 10.85
N LEU A 88 -9.05 6.07 10.64
CA LEU A 88 -7.89 5.84 11.51
C LEU A 88 -6.97 7.06 11.58
N LYS A 89 -6.67 7.70 10.45
CA LYS A 89 -5.83 8.91 10.42
C LYS A 89 -6.46 10.13 11.08
N ARG A 90 -7.79 10.23 11.11
CA ARG A 90 -8.48 11.35 11.78
C ARG A 90 -8.50 11.21 13.30
N SER A 91 -8.29 10.00 13.79
CA SER A 91 -8.39 9.66 15.22
C SER A 91 -7.02 9.55 15.92
N ALA A 92 -5.92 9.70 15.17
CA ALA A 92 -4.54 9.67 15.64
C ALA A 92 -3.94 11.08 15.68
#